data_AF-A0A0F2DV17-F1
#
_entry.id   AF-A0A0F2DV17-F1
#
_cell.length_a   1.000
_cell.length_b   1.000
_cell.length_c   1.000
_cell.angle_alpha   90.00
_cell.angle_beta   90.00
_cell.angle_gamma   90.00
#
_symmetry.space_group_name_H-M   'P 1'
#
loop_
_entity.id
_entity.type
_entity.pdbx_description
1 polymer ?
#
loop_
_entity_poly.entity_id
_entity_poly.type
_entity_poly.pdbx_seq_one_letter_code
_entity_poly.pdbx_strand_id
1 'polypeptide(L)' 'MRKVNKDILFLTGIIVLCFGFLLFHINPYYAGPDETLKGRINLFFWQLYWRPIGTLSILSGCIMTFKGLKK' A
#
# COMPACT_ATOMS: atom_id res chain seq x y z
N MET A 1 24.37 7.97 10.76
CA MET A 1 23.39 7.38 9.83
C MET A 1 24.09 6.33 8.98
N ARG A 2 23.61 5.08 8.96
CA ARG A 2 24.23 3.98 8.19
C ARG A 2 24.20 4.33 6.70
N LYS A 3 25.29 4.15 5.94
CA LYS A 3 25.27 4.23 4.47
C LYS A 3 24.36 3.10 3.96
N VAL A 4 23.10 3.42 3.68
CA VAL A 4 22.18 2.49 3.03
C VAL A 4 22.60 2.37 1.56
N ASN A 5 22.78 1.14 1.09
CA ASN A 5 23.10 0.88 -0.31
C ASN A 5 21.95 1.40 -1.19
N LYS A 6 22.27 2.27 -2.16
CA LYS A 6 21.29 2.92 -3.04
C LYS A 6 20.55 1.90 -3.93
N ASP A 7 21.23 0.83 -4.34
CA ASP A 7 20.64 -0.23 -5.16
C ASP A 7 19.59 -1.02 -4.36
N ILE A 8 19.90 -1.31 -3.09
CA ILE A 8 18.95 -1.98 -2.18
C ILE A 8 17.76 -1.06 -1.91
N LEU A 9 18.00 0.25 -1.71
CA LEU A 9 16.94 1.23 -1.48
C LEU A 9 16.01 1.36 -2.70
N PHE A 10 16.58 1.36 -3.90
CA PHE A 10 15.85 1.38 -5.15
C PHE A 10 14.99 0.14 -5.34
N LEU A 11 15.58 -1.05 -5.17
CA LEU A 11 14.87 -2.33 -5.29
C LEU A 11 13.72 -2.41 -4.26
N THR A 12 13.98 -1.98 -3.03
CA THR A 12 12.94 -1.93 -1.98
C THR A 12 11.80 -0.98 -2.37
N GLY A 13 12.12 0.17 -2.96
CA GLY A 13 11.13 1.11 -3.47
C GLY A 13 10.22 0.50 -4.54
N ILE A 14 10.80 -0.23 -5.51
CA ILE A 14 10.04 -0.95 -6.55
C ILE A 14 9.12 -2.01 -5.94
N ILE A 15 9.64 -2.82 -5.01
CA ILE A 15 8.85 -3.87 -4.34
C ILE A 15 7.64 -3.25 -3.63
N VAL A 16 7.85 -2.16 -2.89
CA VAL A 16 6.78 -1.44 -2.18
C VAL A 16 5.76 -0.83 -3.14
N LEU A 17 6.20 -0.34 -4.32
CA LEU A 17 5.30 0.14 -5.37
C LEU A 17 4.42 -0.99 -5.93
N CYS A 18 5.01 -2.13 -6.27
CA CYS A 18 4.28 -3.29 -6.78
C CYS A 18 3.23 -3.80 -5.78
N PHE A 19 3.62 -4.00 -4.52
CA PHE A 19 2.69 -4.45 -3.49
C PHE A 19 1.63 -3.40 -3.16
N GLY A 20 1.96 -2.11 -3.14
CA GLY A 20 1.00 -1.02 -2.95
C GLY A 20 -0.05 -0.97 -4.07
N PHE A 21 0.37 -1.18 -5.33
CA PHE A 21 -0.52 -1.22 -6.48
C PHE A 21 -1.44 -2.45 -6.47
N LEU A 22 -0.91 -3.61 -6.09
CA LEU A 22 -1.68 -4.84 -5.84
C LEU A 22 -2.72 -4.63 -4.73
N LEU A 23 -2.33 -4.00 -3.62
CA LEU A 23 -3.24 -3.68 -2.50
C LEU A 23 -4.40 -2.78 -2.91
N PHE A 24 -4.18 -1.89 -3.89
CA PHE A 24 -5.20 -1.01 -4.41
C PHE A 24 -6.22 -1.73 -5.30
N HIS A 25 -5.77 -2.77 -6.03
CA HIS A 25 -6.62 -3.51 -6.97
C HIS A 25 -7.33 -4.70 -6.36
N ILE A 26 -6.72 -5.36 -5.37
CA ILE A 26 -7.40 -6.39 -4.61
C ILE A 26 -8.41 -5.65 -3.75
N ASN A 27 -9.70 -5.79 -4.06
CA ASN A 27 -10.81 -5.32 -3.21
C ASN A 27 -11.32 -6.51 -2.40
N PRO A 28 -10.63 -6.93 -1.33
CA PRO A 28 -11.02 -8.11 -0.55
C PRO A 28 -12.25 -7.85 0.33
N TYR A 29 -12.82 -6.64 0.31
CA TYR A 29 -13.86 -6.18 1.21
C TYR A 29 -15.20 -5.97 0.50
N TYR A 30 -15.49 -6.82 -0.49
CA TYR A 30 -16.78 -6.85 -1.15
C TYR A 30 -17.83 -7.40 -0.18
N ALA A 31 -18.75 -6.54 0.27
CA ALA A 31 -19.85 -6.96 1.14
C ALA A 31 -20.86 -7.75 0.32
N GLY A 32 -21.07 -9.03 0.67
CA GLY A 32 -22.16 -9.81 0.09
C GLY A 32 -23.53 -9.20 0.40
N PRO A 33 -24.56 -9.45 -0.44
CA PRO A 33 -25.91 -8.95 -0.19
C PRO A 33 -26.49 -9.43 1.15
N ASP A 34 -26.04 -10.59 1.65
CA ASP A 34 -26.55 -11.26 2.85
C ASP A 34 -25.83 -10.87 4.16
N GLU A 35 -24.96 -9.86 4.13
CA GLU A 35 -24.21 -9.46 5.32
C GLU A 35 -25.03 -8.64 6.32
N THR A 36 -24.94 -9.04 7.60
CA THR A 36 -25.54 -8.30 8.72
C THR A 36 -25.08 -6.84 8.76
N LEU A 37 -25.93 -5.96 9.30
CA LEU A 37 -25.65 -4.52 9.43
C LEU A 37 -24.33 -4.24 10.19
N LYS A 38 -23.98 -5.11 11.16
CA LYS A 38 -22.70 -5.08 11.87
C LYS A 38 -21.51 -5.43 10.97
N GLY A 39 -21.64 -6.42 10.09
CA GLY A 39 -20.61 -6.79 9.10
C GLY A 39 -20.32 -5.65 8.13
N ARG A 40 -21.38 -5.00 7.64
CA ARG A 40 -21.27 -3.81 6.77
C ARG A 40 -20.55 -2.63 7.42
N ILE A 41 -20.86 -2.33 8.68
CA ILE A 41 -20.17 -1.25 9.42
C ILE A 41 -18.68 -1.57 9.59
N ASN A 42 -18.35 -2.82 9.94
CA ASN A 42 -16.96 -3.25 10.10
C ASN A 42 -16.20 -3.15 8.76
N LEU A 43 -16.79 -3.64 7.66
CA LEU A 43 -16.23 -3.52 6.32
C LEU A 43 -16.03 -2.07 5.88
N PHE A 44 -16.94 -1.16 6.24
CA PHE A 44 -16.80 0.26 5.93
C PHE A 44 -15.58 0.88 6.62
N PHE A 45 -15.40 0.66 7.93
CA PHE A 45 -14.21 1.14 8.64
C PHE A 45 -12.93 0.52 8.09
N TRP A 46 -13.00 -0.75 7.72
CA TRP A 46 -11.87 -1.46 7.17
C TRP A 46 -11.48 -0.95 5.78
N GLN A 47 -12.45 -0.65 4.91
CA GLN A 47 -12.22 0.03 3.64
C GLN A 47 -11.66 1.45 3.83
N LEU A 48 -12.18 2.19 4.82
CA LEU A 48 -11.72 3.54 5.15
C LEU A 48 -10.26 3.53 5.62
N TYR A 49 -9.84 2.48 6.33
CA TYR A 49 -8.45 2.28 6.75
C TYR A 49 -7.55 1.77 5.62
N TRP A 50 -8.02 0.82 4.81
CA TRP A 50 -7.19 0.13 3.81
C TRP A 50 -6.92 0.97 2.54
N ARG A 51 -7.90 1.76 2.10
CA ARG A 51 -7.73 2.65 0.93
C ARG A 51 -6.55 3.60 1.06
N PRO A 52 -6.36 4.34 2.18
CA PRO A 52 -5.19 5.20 2.34
C PRO A 52 -3.89 4.43 2.52
N ILE A 53 -3.90 3.17 3.01
CA ILE A 53 -2.69 2.34 3.12
C ILE A 53 -2.07 2.08 1.74
N GLY A 54 -2.89 1.73 0.73
CA GLY A 54 -2.40 1.56 -0.64
C GLY A 54 -1.72 2.83 -1.17
N THR A 55 -2.36 3.99 -0.97
CA THR A 55 -1.83 5.29 -1.40
C THR A 55 -0.53 5.65 -0.67
N LEU A 56 -0.45 5.41 0.64
CA LEU A 56 0.75 5.64 1.45
C LEU A 56 1.90 4.70 1.05
N SER A 57 1.59 3.44 0.73
CA SER A 57 2.57 2.48 0.20
C SER A 57 3.15 2.99 -1.12
N ILE A 58 2.31 3.41 -2.05
CA ILE A 58 2.75 3.97 -3.34
C ILE A 58 3.62 5.21 -3.14
N LEU A 59 3.19 6.15 -2.29
CA LEU A 59 3.94 7.36 -1.98
C LEU A 59 5.34 7.03 -1.41
N SER A 60 5.41 6.12 -0.45
CA SER A 60 6.66 5.71 0.18
C SER A 60 7.60 5.00 -0.80
N GLY A 61 7.06 4.11 -1.65
CA GLY A 61 7.79 3.42 -2.69
C GLY A 61 8.39 4.39 -3.72
N CYS A 62 7.62 5.40 -4.15
CA CYS A 62 8.12 6.49 -4.99
C CYS A 62 9.31 7.21 -4.33
N ILE A 63 9.18 7.63 -3.07
CA ILE A 63 10.23 8.35 -2.35
C ILE A 63 11.51 7.51 -2.25
N MET A 64 11.39 6.21 -1.93
CA MET A 64 12.54 5.30 -1.83
C MET A 64 13.22 5.10 -3.18
N THR A 65 12.43 4.91 -4.24
CA THR A 65 12.92 4.75 -5.62
C THR A 65 13.67 5.98 -6.08
N PHE A 66 13.09 7.18 -5.90
CA PHE A 66 13.75 8.45 -6.23
C PHE A 66 15.04 8.68 -5.43
N LYS A 67 15.05 8.32 -4.14
CA LYS A 67 16.27 8.40 -3.31
C LYS A 67 17.35 7.42 -3.77
N GLY A 68 16.98 6.23 -4.23
CA GLY A 68 17.90 5.25 -4.80
C GLY A 68 18.51 5.71 -6.13
N LEU A 69 17.74 6.40 -6.97
CA LEU A 69 18.22 6.97 -8.24
C LEU A 69 19.07 8.24 -8.08
N LYS A 70 18.91 8.96 -6.97
CA LYS A 70 19.66 10.20 -6.73
C LYS A 70 21.14 9.86 -6.49
N LYS A 71 22.00 10.33 -7.40
CA LYS A 71 23.46 10.13 -7.38
C LYS A 71 24.12 10.60 -6.09
#